data_AF-A0A7H4MET4-F1
#
_entry.id   AF-A0A7H4MET4-F1
#
_cell.length_a   1.000
_cell.length_b   1.000
_cell.length_c   1.000
_cell.angle_alpha   90.00
_cell.angle_beta   90.00
_cell.angle_gamma   90.00
#
_symmetry.space_group_name_H-M   'P 1'
#
loop_
_entity.id
_entity.type
_entity.pdbx_description
1 polymer ?
#
loop_
_entity_poly.entity_id
_entity_poly.type
_entity_poly.pdbx_seq_one_letter_code
_entity_poly.pdbx_strand_id
1 'polypeptide(L)'
;MPESDLQDAEPDFRGMNLIGYDAMAVGNHEFDNPLSVLRQQEKWAKFPFLSANIYQKSTGERLFKPWALFKRGGLKIAVIGLTTDDTAKIGNPEYFTDIEFRKPAEEAKLVIQELQQNEKPDVILATTHMGHYDNGNHGSNAPGDVEMARSLPAGSLAMIVGGHSQDPVCMASENKKQVDYVPGTPCAPDRQNGIWIVQAHEWGKYVGRADFEFRNGEMKLVHYQLIPVNLKKKVTYDNGQSERCCIRRRSQRTRR
;
A
#
# COMPACT_ATOMS: atom_id res chain seq x y z
N MET A 1 17.31 -1.07 -8.38
CA MET A 1 17.41 -0.93 -9.86
C MET A 1 18.64 -0.06 -10.05
N PRO A 2 19.77 -0.55 -10.59
CA PRO A 2 21.08 0.08 -10.38
C PRO A 2 21.13 1.58 -10.71
N GLU A 3 20.42 2.00 -11.75
CA GLU A 3 20.34 3.40 -12.16
C GLU A 3 19.57 4.29 -11.17
N SER A 4 18.51 3.76 -10.55
CA SER A 4 17.75 4.44 -9.49
C SER A 4 18.56 4.51 -8.21
N ASP A 5 19.21 3.40 -7.85
CA ASP A 5 19.99 3.26 -6.62
C ASP A 5 21.18 4.25 -6.63
N LEU A 6 21.86 4.43 -7.77
CA LEU A 6 22.96 5.40 -7.94
C LEU A 6 22.52 6.88 -7.93
N GLN A 7 21.22 7.15 -7.99
CA GLN A 7 20.63 8.49 -8.02
C GLN A 7 19.69 8.73 -6.84
N ASP A 8 19.81 7.94 -5.77
CA ASP A 8 19.00 8.05 -4.54
C ASP A 8 17.48 8.05 -4.81
N ALA A 9 17.05 7.34 -5.86
CA ALA A 9 15.66 7.32 -6.35
C ALA A 9 15.08 8.70 -6.75
N GLU A 10 15.92 9.71 -7.03
CA GLU A 10 15.46 11.01 -7.57
C GLU A 10 14.55 10.87 -8.81
N PRO A 11 14.93 10.11 -9.86
CA PRO A 11 14.07 9.98 -11.05
C PRO A 11 12.72 9.31 -10.72
N ASP A 12 12.69 8.38 -9.76
CA ASP A 12 11.48 7.68 -9.32
C ASP A 12 10.49 8.67 -8.68
N PHE A 13 10.92 9.46 -7.70
CA PHE A 13 10.05 10.45 -7.04
C PHE A 13 9.58 11.55 -8.00
N ARG A 14 10.46 11.99 -8.92
CA ARG A 14 10.06 12.94 -9.97
C ARG A 14 9.06 12.33 -10.95
N GLY A 15 9.21 11.05 -11.29
CA GLY A 15 8.24 10.30 -12.08
C GLY A 15 6.89 10.19 -11.37
N MET A 16 6.89 9.86 -10.07
CA MET A 16 5.68 9.79 -9.24
C MET A 16 4.95 11.14 -9.16
N ASN A 17 5.68 12.26 -9.13
CA ASN A 17 5.06 13.59 -9.22
C ASN A 17 4.32 13.81 -10.54
N LEU A 18 4.87 13.32 -11.67
CA LEU A 18 4.24 13.44 -12.98
C LEU A 18 3.01 12.53 -13.10
N ILE A 19 3.04 11.36 -12.45
CA ILE A 19 1.87 10.47 -12.35
C ILE A 19 0.78 11.10 -11.47
N GLY A 20 1.15 11.86 -10.44
CA GLY A 20 0.23 12.54 -9.54
C GLY A 20 -0.15 11.69 -8.32
N TYR A 21 0.84 11.08 -7.65
CA TYR A 21 0.60 10.41 -6.37
C TYR A 21 0.04 11.40 -5.33
N ASP A 22 -0.94 10.95 -4.54
CA ASP A 22 -1.56 11.76 -3.49
C ASP A 22 -0.86 11.60 -2.12
N ALA A 23 -0.29 10.42 -1.83
CA ALA A 23 0.46 10.10 -0.61
C ALA A 23 1.24 8.78 -0.78
N MET A 24 2.20 8.53 0.10
CA MET A 24 2.97 7.28 0.15
C MET A 24 3.24 6.87 1.60
N ALA A 25 3.13 5.58 1.92
CA ALA A 25 3.67 5.02 3.16
C ALA A 25 5.20 4.97 3.08
N VAL A 26 5.89 5.40 4.15
CA VAL A 26 7.33 5.13 4.29
C VAL A 26 7.50 3.62 4.49
N GLY A 27 8.29 2.96 3.64
CA GLY A 27 8.66 1.56 3.76
C GLY A 27 9.99 1.38 4.47
N ASN A 28 10.44 0.11 4.57
CA ASN A 28 11.72 -0.19 5.21
C ASN A 28 12.91 0.23 4.35
N HIS A 29 12.79 0.13 3.01
CA HIS A 29 13.88 0.45 2.07
C HIS A 29 14.15 1.96 1.96
N GLU A 30 13.23 2.82 2.39
CA GLU A 30 13.50 4.26 2.58
C GLU A 30 14.60 4.52 3.63
N PHE A 31 14.91 3.53 4.47
CA PHE A 31 16.00 3.58 5.46
C PHE A 31 17.26 2.79 5.04
N ASP A 32 17.35 2.34 3.78
CA ASP A 32 18.60 1.79 3.24
C ASP A 32 19.67 2.89 3.08
N ASN A 33 19.22 4.14 2.96
CA ASN A 33 20.06 5.33 2.89
C ASN A 33 20.00 6.13 4.20
N PRO A 34 21.01 6.99 4.48
CA PRO A 34 20.96 7.90 5.63
C PRO A 34 19.69 8.76 5.63
N LEU A 35 19.21 9.14 6.82
CA LEU A 35 18.00 9.97 6.97
C LEU A 35 18.06 11.28 6.18
N SER A 36 19.24 11.86 5.94
CA SER A 36 19.41 13.05 5.10
C SER A 36 18.97 12.84 3.65
N VAL A 37 19.19 11.64 3.09
CA VAL A 37 18.72 11.25 1.75
C VAL A 37 17.20 11.14 1.75
N LEU A 38 16.62 10.47 2.75
CA LEU A 38 15.16 10.38 2.90
C LEU A 38 14.49 11.76 3.03
N ARG A 39 15.08 12.68 3.81
CA ARG A 39 14.61 14.08 3.87
C ARG A 39 14.76 14.83 2.55
N GLN A 40 15.73 14.44 1.71
CA GLN A 40 15.89 14.99 0.38
C GLN A 40 14.82 14.46 -0.58
N GLN A 41 14.48 13.17 -0.47
CA GLN A 41 13.37 12.56 -1.22
C GLN A 41 12.02 13.22 -0.88
N GLU A 42 11.76 13.53 0.39
CA GLU A 42 10.59 14.31 0.81
C GLU A 42 10.52 15.71 0.17
N LYS A 43 11.67 16.33 -0.13
CA LYS A 43 11.70 17.63 -0.84
C LYS A 43 11.44 17.49 -2.33
N TRP A 44 11.85 16.37 -2.94
CA TRP A 44 11.56 16.10 -4.35
C TRP A 44 10.10 15.74 -4.56
N ALA A 45 9.49 14.99 -3.64
CA ALA A 45 8.10 14.58 -3.70
C ALA A 45 7.14 15.76 -3.51
N LYS A 46 6.09 15.81 -4.32
CA LYS A 46 4.98 16.77 -4.22
C LYS A 46 3.80 16.20 -3.43
N PHE A 47 4.00 15.06 -2.78
CA PHE A 47 3.05 14.32 -1.98
C PHE A 47 3.69 13.93 -0.65
N PRO A 48 2.91 13.81 0.44
CA PRO A 48 3.44 13.53 1.75
C PRO A 48 3.91 12.07 1.89
N PHE A 49 5.03 11.91 2.58
CA PHE A 49 5.49 10.64 3.11
C PHE A 49 4.83 10.45 4.48
N LEU A 50 4.17 9.32 4.66
CA LEU A 50 3.33 9.06 5.82
C LEU A 50 3.86 7.87 6.61
N SER A 51 4.01 8.07 7.91
CA SER A 51 4.22 6.99 8.88
C SER A 51 3.88 7.48 10.28
N ALA A 52 2.89 6.85 10.90
CA ALA A 52 2.44 7.21 12.24
C ALA A 52 3.26 6.55 13.35
N ASN A 53 3.91 5.43 13.06
CA ASN A 53 4.53 4.57 14.06
C ASN A 53 6.05 4.70 14.14
N ILE A 54 6.65 5.69 13.47
CA ILE A 54 8.09 5.98 13.54
C ILE A 54 8.31 7.19 14.44
N TYR A 55 9.04 6.98 15.53
CA TYR A 55 9.25 7.96 16.58
C TYR A 55 10.73 8.23 16.82
N GLN A 56 11.02 9.46 17.25
CA GLN A 56 12.32 9.83 17.75
C GLN A 56 12.38 9.44 19.22
N LYS A 57 13.36 8.62 19.63
CA LYS A 57 13.41 8.09 21.00
C LYS A 57 13.61 9.18 22.03
N SER A 58 14.45 10.16 21.74
CA SER A 58 14.81 11.25 22.66
C SER A 58 13.67 12.23 22.95
N THR A 59 12.76 12.47 22.00
CA THR A 59 11.66 13.44 22.13
C THR A 59 10.29 12.79 22.29
N GLY A 60 10.13 11.55 21.84
CA GLY A 60 8.83 10.89 21.74
C GLY A 60 7.93 11.47 20.64
N GLU A 61 8.48 12.27 19.73
CA GLU A 61 7.76 12.86 18.59
C GLU A 61 7.81 11.95 17.35
N ARG A 62 6.77 12.02 16.51
CA ARG A 62 6.74 11.28 15.23
C ARG A 62 7.73 11.91 14.23
N LEU A 63 8.48 11.07 13.52
CA LEU A 63 9.42 11.55 12.49
C LEU A 63 8.72 12.00 11.20
N PHE A 64 7.55 11.45 10.91
CA PHE A 64 6.78 11.72 9.71
C PHE A 64 5.36 12.12 10.07
N LYS A 65 4.63 12.67 9.10
CA LYS A 65 3.21 12.93 9.31
C LYS A 65 2.47 11.60 9.46
N PRO A 66 1.61 11.45 10.47
CA PRO A 66 0.88 10.21 10.69
C PRO A 66 -0.23 9.97 9.64
N TRP A 67 -0.82 11.05 9.12
CA TRP A 67 -1.85 11.00 8.08
C TRP A 67 -1.83 12.24 7.18
N ALA A 68 -2.56 12.14 6.07
CA ALA A 68 -2.96 13.27 5.23
C ALA A 68 -4.48 13.29 5.03
N LEU A 69 -5.04 14.49 4.83
CA LEU A 69 -6.46 14.70 4.59
C LEU A 69 -6.68 15.19 3.16
N PHE A 70 -7.66 14.60 2.48
CA PHE A 70 -8.03 14.92 1.12
C PHE A 70 -9.50 15.26 1.04
N LYS A 71 -9.85 16.25 0.20
CA LYS A 71 -11.23 16.57 -0.14
C LYS A 71 -11.52 16.08 -1.55
N ARG A 72 -12.55 15.23 -1.71
CA ARG A 72 -12.97 14.68 -3.01
C ARG A 72 -14.48 14.53 -3.05
N GLY A 73 -15.14 15.14 -4.03
CA GLY A 73 -16.61 15.00 -4.19
C GLY A 73 -17.42 15.42 -2.96
N GLY A 74 -16.93 16.37 -2.16
CA GLY A 74 -17.56 16.77 -0.90
C GLY A 74 -17.19 15.93 0.33
N LEU A 75 -16.47 14.82 0.14
CA LEU A 75 -16.02 13.93 1.21
C LEU A 75 -14.65 14.35 1.75
N LYS A 76 -14.45 14.21 3.06
CA LYS A 76 -13.16 14.26 3.76
C LYS A 76 -12.61 12.85 3.90
N ILE A 77 -11.50 12.57 3.20
CA ILE A 77 -10.81 11.28 3.23
C ILE A 77 -9.51 11.44 4.02
N ALA A 78 -9.33 10.64 5.06
CA ALA A 78 -8.07 10.52 5.77
C ALA A 78 -7.27 9.31 5.26
N VAL A 79 -5.97 9.49 5.03
CA VAL A 79 -5.05 8.41 4.67
C VAL A 79 -3.97 8.34 5.75
N ILE A 80 -3.93 7.25 6.50
CA ILE A 80 -2.93 6.95 7.54
C ILE A 80 -1.74 6.24 6.88
N GLY A 81 -0.51 6.56 7.30
CA GLY A 81 0.69 5.81 6.90
C GLY A 81 1.21 4.91 8.02
N LEU A 82 1.62 3.68 7.70
CA LEU A 82 2.24 2.75 8.65
C LEU A 82 3.40 1.98 8.02
N THR A 83 4.44 1.75 8.81
CA THR A 83 5.66 1.05 8.41
C THR A 83 5.84 -0.20 9.26
N THR A 84 6.31 -1.32 8.68
CA THR A 84 6.67 -2.50 9.47
C THR A 84 7.68 -2.17 10.57
N ASP A 85 7.43 -2.69 11.78
CA ASP A 85 8.35 -2.55 12.92
C ASP A 85 9.56 -3.49 12.85
N ASP A 86 9.62 -4.37 11.85
CA ASP A 86 10.84 -5.12 11.51
C ASP A 86 11.94 -4.24 10.92
N THR A 87 11.63 -3.01 10.46
CA THR A 87 12.62 -2.09 9.86
C THR A 87 13.84 -1.90 10.77
N ALA A 88 13.61 -1.74 12.09
CA ALA A 88 14.69 -1.59 13.07
C ALA A 88 15.58 -2.84 13.21
N LYS A 89 15.07 -4.03 12.87
CA LYS A 89 15.80 -5.29 12.93
C LYS A 89 16.57 -5.58 11.65
N ILE A 90 16.05 -5.17 10.49
CA ILE A 90 16.60 -5.52 9.18
C ILE A 90 17.51 -4.46 8.56
N GLY A 91 17.32 -3.18 8.90
CA GLY A 91 18.14 -2.10 8.34
C GLY A 91 19.45 -1.86 9.10
N ASN A 92 20.21 -0.85 8.70
CA ASN A 92 21.48 -0.50 9.35
C ASN A 92 21.25 0.14 10.73
N PRO A 93 21.72 -0.48 11.84
CA PRO A 93 21.55 0.08 13.18
C PRO A 93 22.08 1.51 13.36
N GLU A 94 23.11 1.91 12.59
CA GLU A 94 23.67 3.26 12.64
C GLU A 94 22.64 4.33 12.28
N TYR A 95 21.72 4.03 11.37
CA TYR A 95 20.67 4.96 10.95
C TYR A 95 19.49 5.04 11.93
N PHE A 96 19.44 4.15 12.92
CA PHE A 96 18.31 4.02 13.86
C PHE A 96 18.65 4.37 15.31
N THR A 97 19.80 4.99 15.57
CA THR A 97 20.25 5.24 16.95
C THR A 97 19.18 5.95 17.78
N ASP A 98 18.60 7.05 17.25
CA ASP A 98 17.52 7.82 17.89
C ASP A 98 16.14 7.58 17.25
N ILE A 99 15.95 6.47 16.52
CA ILE A 99 14.69 6.14 15.85
C ILE A 99 14.14 4.82 16.41
N GLU A 100 12.86 4.79 16.73
CA GLU A 100 12.12 3.58 17.07
C GLU A 100 10.92 3.38 16.15
N PHE A 101 10.60 2.12 15.88
CA PHE A 101 9.42 1.70 15.13
C PHE A 101 8.47 1.02 16.13
N ARG A 102 7.36 1.68 16.44
CA ARG A 102 6.33 1.14 17.32
C ARG A 102 5.43 0.17 16.55
N LYS A 103 4.72 -0.68 17.28
CA LYS A 103 3.79 -1.67 16.70
C LYS A 103 2.73 -0.97 15.85
N PRO A 104 2.69 -1.18 14.52
CA PRO A 104 1.81 -0.41 13.63
C PRO A 104 0.33 -0.66 13.91
N ALA A 105 -0.08 -1.87 14.31
CA ALA A 105 -1.47 -2.16 14.62
C ALA A 105 -1.99 -1.42 15.87
N GLU A 106 -1.15 -1.25 16.89
CA GLU A 106 -1.52 -0.45 18.07
C GLU A 106 -1.54 1.05 17.74
N GLU A 107 -0.59 1.52 16.94
CA GLU A 107 -0.57 2.90 16.47
C GLU A 107 -1.80 3.23 15.60
N ALA A 108 -2.22 2.30 14.75
CA ALA A 108 -3.42 2.44 13.93
C ALA A 108 -4.67 2.69 14.78
N LYS A 109 -4.84 1.98 15.90
CA LYS A 109 -5.96 2.18 16.84
C LYS A 109 -5.96 3.61 17.39
N LEU A 110 -4.80 4.09 17.83
CA LEU A 110 -4.64 5.44 18.39
C LEU A 110 -4.96 6.51 17.35
N VAL A 111 -4.41 6.38 16.13
CA VAL A 111 -4.59 7.34 15.06
C VAL A 111 -6.04 7.36 14.55
N ILE A 112 -6.69 6.21 14.41
CA ILE A 112 -8.11 6.14 14.01
C ILE A 112 -8.96 6.87 15.05
N GLN A 113 -8.72 6.65 16.34
CA GLN A 113 -9.42 7.33 17.42
C GLN A 113 -9.18 8.85 17.36
N GLU A 114 -7.94 9.29 17.18
CA GLU A 114 -7.56 10.71 17.07
C GLU A 114 -8.28 11.38 15.88
N LEU A 115 -8.27 10.74 14.71
CA LEU A 115 -8.95 11.22 13.51
C LEU A 115 -10.47 11.33 13.73
N GLN A 116 -11.09 10.33 14.36
CA GLN A 116 -12.53 10.35 14.63
C GLN A 116 -12.93 11.45 15.62
N GLN A 117 -12.08 11.76 16.60
CA GLN A 117 -12.35 12.80 17.59
C GLN A 117 -12.17 14.21 17.00
N ASN A 118 -11.07 14.43 16.28
CA ASN A 118 -10.62 15.77 15.90
C ASN A 118 -11.04 16.15 14.48
N GLU A 119 -10.88 15.23 13.53
CA GLU A 119 -11.05 15.53 12.10
C GLU A 119 -12.38 15.05 11.54
N LYS A 120 -12.96 13.97 12.10
CA LYS A 120 -14.22 13.37 11.67
C LYS A 120 -14.27 13.13 10.15
N PRO A 121 -13.30 12.39 9.57
CA PRO A 121 -13.32 12.06 8.15
C PRO A 121 -14.50 11.15 7.81
N ASP A 122 -15.04 11.29 6.61
CA ASP A 122 -16.09 10.42 6.06
C ASP A 122 -15.53 9.02 5.72
N VAL A 123 -14.26 8.96 5.34
CA VAL A 123 -13.55 7.73 4.96
C VAL A 123 -12.15 7.74 5.56
N ILE A 124 -11.74 6.63 6.16
CA ILE A 124 -10.36 6.40 6.59
C ILE A 124 -9.77 5.26 5.76
N LEU A 125 -8.62 5.51 5.16
CA LEU A 125 -7.78 4.53 4.46
C LEU A 125 -6.46 4.40 5.22
N ALA A 126 -5.82 3.25 5.11
CA ALA A 126 -4.42 3.08 5.50
C ALA A 126 -3.59 2.75 4.26
N THR A 127 -2.45 3.43 4.10
CA THR A 127 -1.36 2.98 3.23
C THR A 127 -0.29 2.39 4.12
N THR A 128 0.10 1.15 3.87
CA THR A 128 0.95 0.38 4.78
C THR A 128 2.11 -0.27 4.04
N HIS A 129 3.21 -0.44 4.76
CA HIS A 129 4.35 -1.24 4.33
C HIS A 129 4.58 -2.37 5.34
N MET A 130 3.59 -3.25 5.49
CA MET A 130 3.55 -4.29 6.54
C MET A 130 3.49 -5.72 5.99
N GLY A 131 2.90 -5.92 4.81
CA GLY A 131 2.83 -7.22 4.15
C GLY A 131 1.51 -7.95 4.40
N HIS A 132 1.08 -8.70 3.38
CA HIS A 132 -0.09 -9.57 3.46
C HIS A 132 0.32 -11.04 3.60
N TYR A 133 0.05 -11.62 4.76
CA TYR A 133 0.30 -13.04 5.03
C TYR A 133 -1.01 -13.83 5.07
N ASP A 134 -1.05 -14.99 4.41
CA ASP A 134 -2.27 -15.82 4.33
C ASP A 134 -2.77 -16.19 5.73
N ASN A 135 -4.04 -15.90 6.00
CA ASN A 135 -4.66 -16.02 7.32
C ASN A 135 -3.96 -15.27 8.48
N GLY A 136 -3.10 -14.29 8.19
CA GLY A 136 -2.26 -13.64 9.20
C GLY A 136 -1.12 -14.53 9.69
N ASN A 137 -0.74 -15.57 8.95
CA ASN A 137 0.38 -16.44 9.30
C ASN A 137 1.71 -15.79 8.90
N HIS A 138 2.13 -14.76 9.64
CA HIS A 138 3.31 -13.93 9.33
C HIS A 138 4.66 -14.64 9.54
N GLY A 139 4.68 -15.79 10.23
CA GLY A 139 5.89 -16.57 10.45
C GLY A 139 6.90 -15.81 11.32
N SER A 140 8.13 -15.67 10.83
CA SER A 140 9.19 -14.92 11.52
C SER A 140 9.14 -13.41 11.31
N ASN A 141 8.31 -12.93 10.38
CA ASN A 141 8.15 -11.50 10.13
C ASN A 141 7.31 -10.84 11.24
N ALA A 142 7.29 -9.52 11.28
CA ALA A 142 6.34 -8.76 12.09
C ALA A 142 4.89 -8.99 11.61
N PRO A 143 3.90 -8.85 12.52
CA PRO A 143 2.49 -8.92 12.17
C PRO A 143 2.08 -7.98 11.02
N GLY A 144 1.33 -8.52 10.06
CA GLY A 144 1.00 -7.84 8.82
C GLY A 144 -0.39 -7.19 8.76
N ASP A 145 -0.83 -6.88 7.55
CA ASP A 145 -2.09 -6.18 7.28
C ASP A 145 -3.33 -6.97 7.76
N VAL A 146 -3.31 -8.30 7.60
CA VAL A 146 -4.42 -9.19 8.01
C VAL A 146 -4.63 -9.16 9.52
N GLU A 147 -3.56 -9.22 10.29
CA GLU A 147 -3.63 -9.19 11.77
C GLU A 147 -4.02 -7.81 12.27
N MET A 148 -3.49 -6.75 11.65
CA MET A 148 -3.91 -5.38 11.95
C MET A 148 -5.41 -5.23 11.72
N ALA A 149 -5.93 -5.59 10.54
CA ALA A 149 -7.35 -5.48 10.22
C ALA A 149 -8.25 -6.20 11.24
N ARG A 150 -7.84 -7.40 11.68
CA ARG A 150 -8.55 -8.19 12.71
C ARG A 150 -8.49 -7.56 14.10
N SER A 151 -7.44 -6.82 14.42
CA SER A 151 -7.27 -6.14 15.72
C SER A 151 -8.04 -4.81 15.83
N LEU A 152 -8.42 -4.22 14.70
CA LEU A 152 -9.12 -2.95 14.63
C LEU A 152 -10.63 -3.12 14.85
N PRO A 153 -11.38 -2.06 15.20
CA PRO A 153 -12.84 -2.10 15.14
C PRO A 153 -13.32 -2.44 13.71
N ALA A 154 -14.35 -3.27 13.61
CA ALA A 154 -14.86 -3.76 12.33
C ALA A 154 -15.21 -2.58 11.39
N GLY A 155 -14.68 -2.61 10.16
CA GLY A 155 -14.93 -1.57 9.15
C GLY A 155 -14.42 -0.16 9.51
N SER A 156 -13.56 -0.02 10.53
CA SER A 156 -12.97 1.28 10.89
C SER A 156 -12.09 1.89 9.80
N LEU A 157 -11.57 1.06 8.90
CA LEU A 157 -10.93 1.46 7.66
C LEU A 157 -11.75 0.95 6.49
N ALA A 158 -11.90 1.75 5.44
CA ALA A 158 -12.51 1.27 4.20
C ALA A 158 -11.58 0.29 3.47
N MET A 159 -10.27 0.56 3.46
CA MET A 159 -9.27 -0.26 2.80
C MET A 159 -7.87 -0.03 3.37
N ILE A 160 -7.06 -1.09 3.37
CA ILE A 160 -5.61 -1.10 3.56
C ILE A 160 -4.96 -1.28 2.18
N VAL A 161 -4.17 -0.28 1.77
CA VAL A 161 -3.33 -0.30 0.55
C VAL A 161 -1.92 -0.70 0.98
N GLY A 162 -1.64 -1.99 0.88
CA GLY A 162 -0.43 -2.62 1.39
C GLY A 162 0.75 -2.65 0.43
N GLY A 163 1.86 -3.18 0.94
CA GLY A 163 3.17 -3.33 0.32
C GLY A 163 4.02 -4.33 1.08
N HIS A 164 5.35 -4.23 1.02
CA HIS A 164 6.32 -5.08 1.72
C HIS A 164 6.42 -6.53 1.25
N SER A 165 5.35 -7.33 1.33
CA SER A 165 5.41 -8.76 0.93
C SER A 165 5.56 -8.97 -0.59
N GLN A 166 5.44 -7.88 -1.36
CA GLN A 166 5.55 -7.84 -2.82
C GLN A 166 4.61 -8.82 -3.55
N ASP A 167 3.39 -9.04 -3.05
CA ASP A 167 2.42 -9.94 -3.66
C ASP A 167 1.32 -9.20 -4.45
N PRO A 168 0.74 -9.80 -5.51
CA PRO A 168 -0.59 -9.43 -5.96
C PRO A 168 -1.61 -10.06 -5.00
N VAL A 169 -2.28 -9.26 -4.18
CA VAL A 169 -3.34 -9.77 -3.27
C VAL A 169 -4.59 -10.06 -4.09
N CYS A 170 -4.63 -11.27 -4.66
CA CYS A 170 -5.74 -11.84 -5.38
C CYS A 170 -6.09 -13.18 -4.73
N MET A 171 -7.27 -13.31 -4.14
CA MET A 171 -7.65 -14.48 -3.35
C MET A 171 -8.09 -15.64 -4.24
N ALA A 172 -7.61 -16.84 -3.92
CA ALA A 172 -8.06 -18.10 -4.52
C ALA A 172 -9.27 -18.67 -3.76
N SER A 173 -9.23 -18.53 -2.44
CA SER A 173 -10.26 -18.89 -1.49
C SER A 173 -10.15 -18.00 -0.25
N GLU A 174 -11.05 -18.16 0.70
CA GLU A 174 -10.96 -17.47 1.99
C GLU A 174 -9.58 -17.70 2.63
N ASN A 175 -8.95 -16.60 3.08
CA ASN A 175 -7.64 -16.58 3.73
C ASN A 175 -6.46 -17.17 2.93
N LYS A 176 -6.60 -17.37 1.61
CA LYS A 176 -5.54 -17.92 0.75
C LYS A 176 -5.37 -17.15 -0.55
N LYS A 177 -4.20 -16.54 -0.77
CA LYS A 177 -3.86 -15.88 -2.03
C LYS A 177 -3.69 -16.90 -3.16
N GLN A 178 -3.90 -16.45 -4.39
CA GLN A 178 -3.54 -17.21 -5.58
C GLN A 178 -2.03 -17.36 -5.65
N VAL A 179 -1.56 -18.59 -5.86
CA VAL A 179 -0.19 -18.86 -6.28
C VAL A 179 -0.10 -18.60 -7.79
N ASP A 180 0.95 -17.92 -8.23
CA ASP A 180 1.20 -17.60 -9.65
C ASP A 180 0.03 -16.86 -10.34
N TYR A 181 -0.45 -15.77 -9.72
CA TYR A 181 -1.48 -14.90 -10.30
C TYR A 181 -1.14 -14.52 -11.76
N VAL A 182 -2.09 -14.76 -12.66
CA VAL A 182 -1.90 -14.51 -14.11
C VAL A 182 -2.37 -13.09 -14.45
N PRO A 183 -1.50 -12.22 -14.99
CA PRO A 183 -1.90 -10.84 -15.29
C PRO A 183 -3.11 -10.76 -16.23
N GLY A 184 -4.05 -9.87 -15.90
CA GLY A 184 -5.26 -9.62 -16.69
C GLY A 184 -6.42 -10.57 -16.41
N THR A 185 -6.26 -11.54 -15.51
CA THR A 185 -7.38 -12.32 -14.96
C THR A 185 -8.06 -11.56 -13.81
N PRO A 186 -9.31 -11.92 -13.43
CA PRO A 186 -9.97 -11.32 -12.29
C PRO A 186 -9.13 -11.45 -11.02
N CYS A 187 -9.14 -10.40 -10.20
CA CYS A 187 -8.48 -10.36 -8.91
C CYS A 187 -9.54 -10.01 -7.86
N ALA A 188 -9.80 -10.91 -6.92
CA ALA A 188 -10.62 -10.62 -5.75
C ALA A 188 -9.68 -10.21 -4.60
N PRO A 189 -9.81 -9.01 -4.02
CA PRO A 189 -8.97 -8.60 -2.90
C PRO A 189 -9.39 -9.33 -1.62
N ASP A 190 -8.52 -9.33 -0.61
CA ASP A 190 -8.86 -9.90 0.69
C ASP A 190 -9.80 -8.97 1.46
N ARG A 191 -10.58 -9.54 2.38
CA ARG A 191 -11.45 -8.78 3.28
C ARG A 191 -11.45 -9.39 4.67
N GLN A 192 -10.90 -8.64 5.63
CA GLN A 192 -10.77 -9.07 7.01
C GLN A 192 -11.50 -8.09 7.91
N ASN A 193 -12.39 -8.59 8.78
CA ASN A 193 -13.08 -7.75 9.76
C ASN A 193 -13.80 -6.52 9.14
N GLY A 194 -14.38 -6.71 7.95
CA GLY A 194 -15.05 -5.65 7.20
C GLY A 194 -14.15 -4.72 6.38
N ILE A 195 -12.81 -4.81 6.54
CA ILE A 195 -11.80 -3.96 5.91
C ILE A 195 -11.22 -4.68 4.67
N TRP A 196 -11.16 -3.99 3.53
CA TRP A 196 -10.51 -4.53 2.33
C TRP A 196 -8.99 -4.43 2.42
N ILE A 197 -8.26 -5.44 1.95
CA ILE A 197 -6.79 -5.43 1.91
C ILE A 197 -6.35 -5.67 0.46
N VAL A 198 -5.53 -4.77 -0.07
CA VAL A 198 -5.07 -4.80 -1.46
C VAL A 198 -3.57 -4.60 -1.55
N GLN A 199 -2.95 -5.21 -2.55
CA GLN A 199 -1.54 -4.99 -2.88
C GLN A 199 -1.32 -5.24 -4.37
N ALA A 200 -0.51 -4.38 -4.98
CA ALA A 200 -0.30 -4.35 -6.43
C ALA A 200 1.03 -4.96 -6.85
N HIS A 201 1.47 -6.03 -6.18
CA HIS A 201 2.72 -6.71 -6.44
C HIS A 201 3.92 -5.75 -6.27
N GLU A 202 4.70 -5.51 -7.32
CA GLU A 202 5.96 -4.78 -7.26
C GLU A 202 6.30 -4.07 -8.59
N TRP A 203 7.28 -3.17 -8.55
CA TRP A 203 7.98 -2.57 -9.71
C TRP A 203 7.08 -1.85 -10.73
N GLY A 204 5.92 -1.36 -10.29
CA GLY A 204 4.95 -0.77 -11.21
C GLY A 204 4.39 -1.76 -12.24
N LYS A 205 4.50 -3.09 -12.00
CA LYS A 205 3.93 -4.13 -12.88
C LYS A 205 2.41 -3.99 -13.02
N TYR A 206 1.75 -3.48 -11.98
CA TYR A 206 0.32 -3.24 -11.95
C TYR A 206 -0.01 -1.88 -11.36
N VAL A 207 -1.15 -1.34 -11.78
CA VAL A 207 -1.89 -0.33 -11.03
C VAL A 207 -3.13 -1.01 -10.46
N GLY A 208 -3.24 -1.06 -9.13
CA GLY A 208 -4.45 -1.53 -8.45
C GLY A 208 -5.55 -0.48 -8.57
N ARG A 209 -6.75 -0.90 -8.96
CA ARG A 209 -7.92 -0.02 -9.07
C ARG A 209 -9.08 -0.61 -8.27
N ALA A 210 -9.44 0.09 -7.20
CA ALA A 210 -10.61 -0.18 -6.38
C ALA A 210 -11.68 0.89 -6.62
N ASP A 211 -12.79 0.51 -7.24
CA ASP A 211 -13.93 1.40 -7.47
C ASP A 211 -14.93 1.25 -6.32
N PHE A 212 -15.12 2.33 -5.55
CA PHE A 212 -16.05 2.36 -4.40
C PHE A 212 -17.26 3.26 -4.67
N GLU A 213 -18.39 2.90 -4.09
CA GLU A 213 -19.54 3.78 -3.88
C GLU A 213 -19.62 4.18 -2.41
N PHE A 214 -19.83 5.48 -2.15
CA PHE A 214 -20.06 6.02 -0.82
C PHE A 214 -21.50 6.51 -0.70
N ARG A 215 -22.23 6.06 0.32
CA ARG A 215 -23.59 6.53 0.60
C ARG A 215 -23.87 6.48 2.09
N ASN A 216 -24.29 7.61 2.66
CA ASN A 216 -24.73 7.72 4.07
C ASN A 216 -23.71 7.15 5.09
N GLY A 217 -22.41 7.36 4.87
CA GLY A 217 -21.35 6.84 5.74
C GLY A 217 -20.89 5.42 5.41
N GLU A 218 -21.55 4.72 4.47
CA GLU A 218 -21.16 3.37 4.06
C GLU A 218 -20.28 3.40 2.80
N MET A 219 -19.12 2.74 2.88
CA MET A 219 -18.23 2.49 1.74
C MET A 219 -18.44 1.07 1.22
N LYS A 220 -18.83 0.94 -0.05
CA LYS A 220 -19.02 -0.34 -0.72
C LYS A 220 -18.06 -0.47 -1.89
N LEU A 221 -17.23 -1.52 -1.87
CA LEU A 221 -16.39 -1.87 -3.03
C LEU A 221 -17.30 -2.47 -4.12
N VAL A 222 -17.34 -1.82 -5.28
CA VAL A 222 -18.14 -2.25 -6.43
C VAL A 222 -17.31 -3.10 -7.39
N HIS A 223 -16.04 -2.74 -7.56
CA HIS A 223 -15.14 -3.45 -8.46
C HIS A 223 -13.69 -3.32 -8.03
N TYR A 224 -12.92 -4.38 -8.22
CA TYR A 224 -11.47 -4.37 -8.06
C TYR A 224 -10.79 -5.07 -9.22
N GLN A 225 -9.64 -4.54 -9.65
CA GLN A 225 -8.79 -5.18 -10.65
C GLN A 225 -7.33 -4.73 -10.47
N LEU A 226 -6.40 -5.58 -10.88
CA LEU A 226 -5.01 -5.20 -11.15
C LEU A 226 -4.85 -4.92 -12.65
N ILE A 227 -4.51 -3.69 -13.00
CA ILE A 227 -4.31 -3.27 -14.40
C ILE A 227 -2.84 -3.50 -14.76
N PRO A 228 -2.51 -4.44 -15.67
CA PRO A 228 -1.13 -4.71 -16.06
C PRO A 228 -0.51 -3.52 -16.80
N VAL A 229 0.73 -3.16 -16.44
CA VAL A 229 1.49 -2.11 -17.13
C VAL A 229 2.49 -2.77 -18.07
N ASN A 230 2.13 -2.86 -19.36
CA ASN A 230 2.96 -3.42 -20.43
C ASN A 230 3.44 -4.87 -20.21
N LEU A 231 2.81 -5.64 -19.31
CA LEU A 231 3.12 -7.06 -19.15
C LEU A 231 2.73 -7.85 -20.41
N LYS A 232 3.56 -8.82 -20.78
CA LYS A 232 3.40 -9.60 -22.02
C LYS A 232 3.06 -11.05 -21.71
N LYS A 233 2.21 -11.67 -22.53
CA LYS A 233 1.96 -13.11 -22.52
C LYS A 233 2.40 -13.73 -23.84
N LYS A 234 2.84 -14.99 -23.80
CA LYS A 234 3.06 -15.79 -25.00
C LYS A 234 1.71 -16.31 -25.50
N VAL A 235 1.42 -16.10 -26.77
CA VAL A 235 0.27 -16.67 -27.47
C VAL A 235 0.83 -17.65 -28.50
N THR A 236 0.38 -18.90 -28.45
CA THR A 236 0.70 -19.92 -29.45
C THR A 236 -0.52 -20.09 -30.35
N TYR A 237 -0.30 -19.99 -31.64
CA TYR A 237 -1.33 -20.16 -32.67
C TYR A 237 -1.42 -21.62 -33.10
N ASP A 238 -2.55 -21.98 -33.72
CA ASP A 238 -2.80 -23.35 -34.21
C ASP A 238 -1.77 -23.81 -35.26
N ASN A 239 -1.07 -22.87 -35.91
CA ASN A 239 0.02 -23.15 -36.84
C ASN A 239 1.38 -23.44 -36.14
N GLY A 240 1.40 -23.53 -34.81
CA GLY A 240 2.60 -23.77 -34.00
C GLY A 240 3.50 -22.54 -33.80
N GLN A 241 3.21 -21.40 -34.43
CA GLN A 241 3.93 -20.16 -34.20
C GLN A 241 3.55 -19.54 -32.86
N SER A 242 4.45 -18.78 -32.26
CA SER A 242 4.17 -18.08 -31.02
C SER A 242 4.68 -16.65 -31.03
N GLU A 243 3.91 -15.74 -30.44
CA GLU A 243 4.27 -14.33 -30.29
C GLU A 243 4.07 -13.85 -28.85
N ARG A 244 4.76 -12.76 -28.48
CA ARG A 244 4.52 -12.08 -27.19
C ARG A 244 3.64 -10.86 -27.40
N CYS A 245 2.38 -10.96 -26.99
CA CYS A 245 1.44 -9.82 -27.02
C CYS A 245 1.38 -9.14 -25.66
N CYS A 246 1.21 -7.80 -25.64
CA CYS A 246 0.84 -7.11 -24.41
C CYS A 246 -0.51 -7.62 -23.89
N ILE A 247 -0.60 -7.83 -22.58
CA ILE A 247 -1.83 -8.21 -21.91
C ILE A 247 -2.73 -6.99 -21.89
N ARG A 248 -3.70 -6.97 -22.82
CA ARG A 248 -4.71 -5.92 -22.91
C ARG A 248 -5.99 -6.34 -22.18
N ARG A 249 -6.70 -5.35 -21.65
CA ARG A 249 -8.07 -5.50 -21.15
C ARG A 249 -8.92 -6.13 -22.26
N ARG A 250 -9.64 -7.22 -21.98
CA ARG A 250 -10.83 -7.54 -22.79
C ARG A 250 -11.81 -6.39 -22.54
N SER A 251 -11.93 -5.48 -23.49
CA SER A 251 -13.04 -4.52 -23.50
C SER A 251 -14.33 -5.34 -23.50
N GLN A 252 -15.04 -5.39 -22.37
CA GLN A 252 -16.46 -5.66 -22.43
C GLN A 252 -17.07 -4.47 -23.17
N ARG A 253 -17.21 -4.60 -24.50
CA ARG A 253 -18.22 -3.85 -25.23
C ARG A 253 -19.55 -4.26 -24.60
N THR A 254 -20.06 -3.45 -23.68
CA THR A 254 -21.49 -3.38 -23.42
C THR A 254 -22.15 -3.08 -24.76
N ARG A 255 -22.77 -4.11 -25.36
CA ARG A 255 -23.76 -3.89 -26.40
C ARG A 255 -24.86 -3.07 -25.72
N ARG A 256 -25.01 -1.83 -26.17
CA ARG A 256 -26.23 -1.04 -25.94
C ARG A 256 -27.41 -1.76 -26.58
#